data_AF-A0A838QCW6-F1
#
_entry.id   AF-A0A838QCW6-F1
#
_cell.length_a   1.000
_cell.length_b   1.000
_cell.length_c   1.000
_cell.angle_alpha   90.00
_cell.angle_beta   90.00
_cell.angle_gamma   90.00
#
_symmetry.space_group_name_H-M   'P 1'
#
loop_
_entity.id
_entity.type
_entity.pdbx_description
1 polymer ?
#
loop_
_entity_poly.entity_id
_entity_poly.type
_entity_poly.pdbx_seq_one_letter_code
_entity_poly.pdbx_strand_id
1 'polypeptide(L)'
;MLIPLVLALARGERWTAFGVGAAVSFLFGALLATWCRCKLQSGLNLRQAFLLTPVSWLTIAIVGAIPFYYSNFGIVSGSVTNAFFESMSGLTTTGSTVITKLDQAPAGLLLWRALLQWIGGIGIIAVAIAVLPALGIGGMQLFRTESSDRSEKAMPRVRQIATGIGLVYLSLTILAGLSYWAAGMTPFEAVAHALTTISTGGYSTSDNSLGNWTDNGIQWIAALFMLSGGIPFVLYVRFLAGERHALWARQVKTLLGFLAAIITGLTAWLALSGEYQLLDAARFATFNTISVVTTTGY
;
A
#
# COMPACT_ATOMS: atom_id res chain seq x y z
N MET A 1 -7.32 12.32 5.91
CA MET A 1 -7.52 13.74 5.53
C MET A 1 -7.00 14.74 6.55
N LEU A 2 -7.10 14.50 7.88
CA LEU A 2 -6.54 15.44 8.87
C LEU A 2 -5.01 15.57 8.80
N ILE A 3 -4.29 14.47 8.54
CA ILE A 3 -2.82 14.50 8.41
C ILE A 3 -2.35 15.48 7.31
N PRO A 4 -2.80 15.36 6.04
CA PRO A 4 -2.41 16.31 5.01
C PRO A 4 -2.99 17.72 5.24
N LEU A 5 -4.12 17.86 5.97
CA LEU A 5 -4.63 19.17 6.38
C LEU A 5 -3.65 19.90 7.31
N VAL A 6 -3.15 19.21 8.32
CA VAL A 6 -2.15 19.76 9.26
C VAL A 6 -0.87 20.12 8.52
N LEU A 7 -0.41 19.25 7.60
CA LEU A 7 0.76 19.55 6.77
C LEU A 7 0.54 20.79 5.90
N ALA A 8 -0.63 20.90 5.26
CA ALA A 8 -0.95 22.05 4.43
C ALA A 8 -0.95 23.35 5.26
N LEU A 9 -1.55 23.34 6.46
CA LEU A 9 -1.50 24.48 7.38
C LEU A 9 -0.07 24.84 7.79
N ALA A 10 0.75 23.85 8.15
CA ALA A 10 2.14 24.05 8.58
C ALA A 10 3.03 24.63 7.47
N ARG A 11 2.71 24.35 6.20
CA ARG A 11 3.44 24.85 5.02
C ARG A 11 2.83 26.10 4.39
N GLY A 12 1.73 26.63 4.94
CA GLY A 12 1.00 27.75 4.35
C GLY A 12 0.33 27.41 3.01
N GLU A 13 0.16 26.12 2.72
CA GLU A 13 -0.55 25.63 1.54
C GLU A 13 -2.07 25.70 1.74
N ARG A 14 -2.83 25.59 0.65
CA ARG A 14 -4.28 25.64 0.70
C ARG A 14 -4.87 24.39 1.38
N TRP A 15 -5.35 24.56 2.60
CA TRP A 15 -5.94 23.49 3.42
C TRP A 15 -7.41 23.17 3.07
N THR A 16 -8.09 24.03 2.30
CA THR A 16 -9.54 23.95 2.09
C THR A 16 -9.99 22.62 1.47
N ALA A 17 -9.20 22.06 0.55
CA ALA A 17 -9.52 20.78 -0.09
C ALA A 17 -9.63 19.63 0.93
N PHE A 18 -8.68 19.57 1.86
CA PHE A 18 -8.69 18.58 2.94
C PHE A 18 -9.71 18.90 4.03
N GLY A 19 -9.97 20.18 4.30
CA GLY A 19 -11.01 20.60 5.25
C GLY A 19 -12.41 20.18 4.82
N VAL A 20 -12.75 20.45 3.55
CA VAL A 20 -14.03 20.03 2.95
C VAL A 20 -14.12 18.51 2.93
N GLY A 21 -13.08 17.81 2.48
CA GLY A 21 -13.06 16.34 2.51
C GLY A 21 -13.27 15.77 3.91
N ALA A 22 -12.58 16.30 4.91
CA ALA A 22 -12.70 15.85 6.30
C ALA A 22 -14.11 16.08 6.85
N ALA A 23 -14.71 17.25 6.58
CA ALA A 23 -16.07 17.57 7.01
C ALA A 23 -17.10 16.65 6.34
N VAL A 24 -17.01 16.46 5.01
CA VAL A 24 -17.93 15.58 4.27
C VAL A 24 -17.81 14.14 4.75
N SER A 25 -16.58 13.63 4.91
CA SER A 25 -16.34 12.28 5.41
C SER A 25 -16.90 12.08 6.83
N PHE A 26 -16.69 13.04 7.72
CA PHE A 26 -17.21 12.99 9.09
C PHE A 26 -18.73 13.02 9.12
N LEU A 27 -19.36 13.93 8.38
CA LEU A 27 -20.83 14.05 8.33
C LEU A 27 -21.45 12.78 7.74
N PHE A 28 -20.92 12.27 6.63
CA PHE A 28 -21.40 11.04 6.02
C PHE A 28 -21.28 9.84 6.97
N GLY A 29 -20.12 9.67 7.62
CA GLY A 29 -19.89 8.62 8.61
C GLY A 29 -20.80 8.74 9.84
N ALA A 30 -20.99 9.94 10.37
CA ALA A 30 -21.86 10.20 11.51
C ALA A 30 -23.33 9.91 11.20
N LEU A 31 -23.81 10.30 10.01
CA LEU A 31 -25.17 9.99 9.55
C LEU A 31 -25.38 8.49 9.42
N LEU A 32 -24.46 7.76 8.78
CA LEU A 32 -24.54 6.30 8.69
C LEU A 32 -24.54 5.64 10.09
N ALA A 33 -23.66 6.08 10.99
CA ALA A 33 -23.56 5.52 12.34
C ALA A 33 -24.77 5.83 13.24
N THR A 34 -25.53 6.88 12.94
CA THR A 34 -26.74 7.24 13.69
C THR A 34 -28.01 6.62 13.09
N TRP A 35 -28.13 6.61 11.76
CA TRP A 35 -29.32 6.11 11.06
C TRP A 35 -29.31 4.59 10.85
N CYS A 36 -28.14 3.96 10.75
CA CYS A 36 -28.01 2.52 10.52
C CYS A 36 -27.70 1.72 11.79
N ARG A 37 -28.21 2.15 12.96
CA ARG A 37 -28.08 1.40 14.24
C ARG A 37 -28.95 0.14 14.27
N CYS A 38 -28.70 -0.78 13.36
CA CYS A 38 -29.34 -2.10 13.36
C CYS A 38 -28.46 -3.07 14.15
N LYS A 39 -29.04 -3.77 15.14
CA LYS A 39 -28.34 -4.89 15.79
C LYS A 39 -28.20 -6.02 14.78
N LEU A 40 -26.98 -6.28 14.30
CA LEU A 40 -26.69 -7.50 13.54
C LEU A 40 -26.87 -8.70 14.48
N GLN A 41 -28.02 -9.37 14.45
CA GLN A 41 -28.30 -10.49 15.35
C GLN A 41 -27.65 -11.81 14.90
N SER A 42 -27.29 -11.95 13.62
CA SER A 42 -26.83 -13.21 13.02
C SER A 42 -25.56 -13.11 12.16
N GLY A 43 -24.81 -12.00 12.27
CA GLY A 43 -23.65 -11.75 11.41
C GLY A 43 -24.04 -11.37 9.97
N LEU A 44 -23.05 -11.25 9.09
CA LEU A 44 -23.27 -11.03 7.65
C LEU A 44 -23.43 -12.37 6.95
N ASN A 45 -24.43 -12.50 6.08
CA ASN A 45 -24.51 -13.63 5.16
C ASN A 45 -23.46 -13.49 4.04
N LEU A 46 -23.20 -14.58 3.30
CA LEU A 46 -22.17 -14.61 2.26
C LEU A 46 -22.41 -13.54 1.17
N ARG A 47 -23.66 -13.36 0.72
CA ARG A 47 -24.02 -12.35 -0.30
C ARG A 47 -23.75 -10.92 0.21
N GLN A 48 -24.07 -10.65 1.47
CA GLN A 48 -23.81 -9.37 2.13
C GLN A 48 -22.31 -9.11 2.26
N ALA A 49 -21.50 -10.12 2.61
CA ALA A 49 -20.04 -9.99 2.67
C ALA A 49 -19.42 -9.71 1.28
N PHE A 50 -19.91 -10.38 0.24
CA PHE A 50 -19.50 -10.12 -1.15
C PHE A 50 -19.89 -8.72 -1.64
N LEU A 51 -21.05 -8.19 -1.24
CA LEU A 51 -21.46 -6.82 -1.58
C LEU A 51 -20.70 -5.77 -0.75
N LEU A 52 -20.43 -6.07 0.52
CA LEU A 52 -19.77 -5.14 1.45
C LEU A 52 -18.40 -4.73 0.95
N THR A 53 -17.63 -5.66 0.41
CA THR A 53 -16.27 -5.41 -0.06
C THR A 53 -16.24 -4.32 -1.16
N PRO A 54 -16.78 -4.53 -2.37
CA PRO A 54 -16.73 -3.53 -3.44
C PRO A 54 -17.40 -2.21 -3.06
N VAL A 55 -18.51 -2.24 -2.30
CA VAL A 55 -19.17 -1.01 -1.82
C VAL A 55 -18.26 -0.22 -0.88
N SER A 56 -17.55 -0.88 0.02
CA SER A 56 -16.61 -0.21 0.94
C SER A 56 -15.46 0.43 0.18
N TRP A 57 -14.85 -0.29 -0.76
CA TRP A 57 -13.75 0.23 -1.59
C TRP A 57 -14.21 1.41 -2.45
N LEU A 58 -15.37 1.30 -3.11
CA LEU A 58 -15.95 2.37 -3.91
C LEU A 58 -16.26 3.61 -3.06
N THR A 59 -16.83 3.41 -1.87
CA THR A 59 -17.15 4.52 -0.95
C THR A 59 -15.89 5.25 -0.50
N ILE A 60 -14.84 4.51 -0.12
CA ILE A 60 -13.56 5.12 0.29
C ILE A 60 -12.92 5.85 -0.89
N ALA A 61 -12.98 5.31 -2.10
CA ALA A 61 -12.45 5.99 -3.30
C ALA A 61 -13.22 7.27 -3.65
N ILE A 62 -14.56 7.27 -3.54
CA ILE A 62 -15.38 8.48 -3.77
C ILE A 62 -15.05 9.56 -2.73
N VAL A 63 -14.98 9.18 -1.45
CA VAL A 63 -14.61 10.13 -0.39
C VAL A 63 -13.17 10.60 -0.59
N GLY A 64 -12.26 9.70 -0.95
CA GLY A 64 -10.86 10.01 -1.18
C GLY A 64 -10.58 10.89 -2.40
N ALA A 65 -11.53 10.96 -3.34
CA ALA A 65 -11.49 11.85 -4.50
C ALA A 65 -11.71 13.32 -4.14
N ILE A 66 -12.36 13.62 -3.00
CA ILE A 66 -12.76 14.99 -2.64
C ILE A 66 -11.57 15.96 -2.58
N PRO A 67 -10.44 15.64 -1.91
CA PRO A 67 -9.29 16.53 -1.89
C PRO A 67 -8.67 16.76 -3.28
N PHE A 68 -8.70 15.76 -4.18
CA PHE A 68 -8.21 15.92 -5.55
C PHE A 68 -9.09 16.88 -6.35
N TYR A 69 -10.41 16.73 -6.24
CA TYR A 69 -11.38 17.59 -6.92
C TYR A 69 -11.24 19.07 -6.53
N TYR A 70 -10.99 19.35 -5.24
CA TYR A 70 -10.84 20.72 -4.71
C TYR A 70 -9.38 21.21 -4.61
N SER A 71 -8.42 20.43 -5.12
CA SER A 71 -6.98 20.72 -4.95
C SER A 71 -6.51 21.99 -5.67
N ASN A 72 -7.21 22.45 -6.72
CA ASN A 72 -6.72 23.47 -7.66
C ASN A 72 -5.37 23.11 -8.30
N PHE A 73 -5.06 21.81 -8.41
CA PHE A 73 -3.84 21.32 -9.00
C PHE A 73 -4.11 20.43 -10.23
N GLY A 74 -3.44 20.73 -11.34
CA GLY A 74 -3.48 19.92 -12.56
C GLY A 74 -4.89 19.65 -13.10
N ILE A 75 -5.02 18.56 -13.85
CA ILE A 75 -6.27 18.16 -14.50
C ILE A 75 -7.25 17.44 -13.56
N VAL A 76 -6.87 17.19 -12.31
CA VAL A 76 -7.75 16.58 -11.29
C VAL A 76 -8.68 17.62 -10.66
N SER A 77 -8.29 18.89 -10.66
CA SER A 77 -9.12 19.96 -10.12
C SER A 77 -10.39 20.16 -10.94
N GLY A 78 -11.56 20.12 -10.28
CA GLY A 78 -12.86 20.29 -10.92
C GLY A 78 -13.32 19.11 -11.81
N SER A 79 -12.51 18.06 -11.98
CA SER A 79 -12.85 16.88 -12.78
C SER A 79 -13.18 15.68 -11.90
N VAL A 80 -14.45 15.27 -11.88
CA VAL A 80 -14.92 14.11 -11.10
C VAL A 80 -14.20 12.84 -11.54
N THR A 81 -14.08 12.62 -12.85
CA THR A 81 -13.46 11.41 -13.41
C THR A 81 -11.98 11.32 -13.06
N ASN A 82 -11.22 12.41 -13.20
CA ASN A 82 -9.79 12.40 -12.93
C ASN A 82 -9.50 12.30 -11.42
N ALA A 83 -10.29 13.00 -10.59
CA ALA A 83 -10.17 12.90 -9.14
C ALA A 83 -10.53 11.50 -8.62
N PHE A 84 -11.59 10.89 -9.16
CA PHE A 84 -11.97 9.52 -8.83
C PHE A 84 -10.92 8.51 -9.31
N PHE A 85 -10.40 8.66 -10.52
CA PHE A 85 -9.33 7.80 -11.05
C PHE A 85 -8.09 7.84 -10.15
N GLU A 86 -7.61 9.03 -9.80
CA GLU A 86 -6.44 9.19 -8.93
C GLU A 86 -6.70 8.58 -7.54
N SER A 87 -7.89 8.80 -6.96
CA SER A 87 -8.21 8.21 -5.67
C SER A 87 -8.37 6.70 -5.71
N MET A 88 -9.00 6.16 -6.76
CA MET A 88 -9.20 4.73 -6.92
C MET A 88 -7.83 4.06 -7.11
N SER A 89 -7.01 4.56 -8.02
CA SER A 89 -5.66 4.05 -8.30
C SER A 89 -4.75 4.09 -7.06
N GLY A 90 -4.82 5.18 -6.29
CA GLY A 90 -4.15 5.26 -4.99
C GLY A 90 -4.67 4.21 -4.01
N LEU A 91 -5.98 4.15 -3.81
CA LEU A 91 -6.58 3.22 -2.85
C LEU A 91 -6.31 1.76 -3.21
N THR A 92 -6.40 1.38 -4.48
CA THR A 92 -6.16 -0.01 -4.94
C THR A 92 -4.68 -0.35 -5.10
N THR A 93 -3.77 0.54 -4.66
CA THR A 93 -2.32 0.40 -4.82
C THR A 93 -1.91 0.11 -6.27
N THR A 94 -2.63 0.69 -7.24
CA THR A 94 -2.35 0.50 -8.67
C THR A 94 -1.25 1.43 -9.16
N GLY A 95 -1.10 2.61 -8.55
CA GLY A 95 0.04 3.50 -8.84
C GLY A 95 -0.03 4.28 -10.15
N SER A 96 -1.06 4.07 -10.97
CA SER A 96 -1.28 4.88 -12.17
C SER A 96 -1.76 6.28 -11.79
N THR A 97 -1.24 7.31 -12.47
CA THR A 97 -1.59 8.71 -12.19
C THR A 97 -2.00 9.44 -13.46
N VAL A 98 -2.96 10.35 -13.31
CA VAL A 98 -3.34 11.32 -14.36
C VAL A 98 -2.76 12.71 -14.08
N ILE A 99 -2.05 12.86 -12.96
CA ILE A 99 -1.42 14.11 -12.56
C ILE A 99 -0.01 14.16 -13.16
N THR A 100 0.33 15.29 -13.75
CA THR A 100 1.69 15.62 -14.21
C THR A 100 2.24 16.80 -13.42
N LYS A 101 3.55 17.04 -13.53
CA LYS A 101 4.30 18.07 -12.80
C LYS A 101 4.25 17.85 -11.29
N LEU A 102 4.35 16.60 -10.85
CA LEU A 102 4.30 16.22 -9.43
C LEU A 102 5.37 16.92 -8.59
N ASP A 103 6.53 17.24 -9.19
CA ASP A 103 7.59 18.01 -8.54
C ASP A 103 7.15 19.42 -8.09
N GLN A 104 6.04 19.93 -8.64
CA GLN A 104 5.43 21.23 -8.30
C GLN A 104 4.13 21.07 -7.51
N ALA A 105 3.72 19.84 -7.19
CA ALA A 105 2.48 19.59 -6.50
C ALA A 105 2.56 20.01 -5.03
N PRO A 106 1.45 20.52 -4.45
CA PRO A 106 1.39 20.80 -3.01
C PRO A 106 1.70 19.56 -2.19
N ALA A 107 2.46 19.72 -1.10
CA ALA A 107 2.90 18.60 -0.28
C ALA A 107 1.72 17.86 0.37
N GLY A 108 0.64 18.57 0.71
CA GLY A 108 -0.60 17.93 1.17
C GLY A 108 -1.18 16.95 0.14
N LEU A 109 -1.13 17.29 -1.16
CA LEU A 109 -1.64 16.45 -2.24
C LEU A 109 -0.77 15.21 -2.44
N LEU A 110 0.55 15.38 -2.48
CA LEU A 110 1.51 14.29 -2.60
C LEU A 110 1.42 13.33 -1.40
N LEU A 111 1.29 13.85 -0.18
CA LEU A 111 1.09 13.02 1.00
C LEU A 111 -0.25 12.27 0.95
N TRP A 112 -1.31 12.90 0.44
CA TRP A 112 -2.60 12.23 0.31
C TRP A 112 -2.56 11.05 -0.66
N ARG A 113 -1.86 11.21 -1.80
CA ARG A 113 -1.57 10.11 -2.74
C ARG A 113 -0.87 8.96 -2.02
N ALA A 114 0.19 9.25 -1.28
CA ALA A 114 0.93 8.22 -0.53
C ALA A 114 0.09 7.54 0.56
N LEU A 115 -0.70 8.30 1.31
CA LEU A 115 -1.58 7.77 2.35
C LEU A 115 -2.69 6.89 1.78
N LEU A 116 -3.24 7.20 0.61
CA LEU A 116 -4.25 6.35 -0.03
C LEU A 116 -3.67 4.97 -0.37
N GLN A 117 -2.44 4.90 -0.90
CA GLN A 117 -1.77 3.63 -1.13
C GLN A 117 -1.51 2.86 0.17
N TRP A 118 -1.05 3.55 1.21
CA TRP A 118 -0.80 2.91 2.50
C TRP A 118 -2.09 2.37 3.16
N ILE A 119 -3.18 3.13 3.10
CA ILE A 119 -4.51 2.70 3.57
C ILE A 119 -5.02 1.54 2.72
N GLY A 120 -4.82 1.58 1.40
CA GLY A 120 -5.11 0.51 0.46
C GLY A 120 -4.42 -0.80 0.79
N GLY A 121 -3.10 -0.73 0.97
CA GLY A 121 -2.24 -1.86 1.28
C GLY A 121 -2.67 -2.56 2.56
N ILE A 122 -2.88 -1.83 3.66
CA ILE A 122 -3.40 -2.45 4.89
C ILE A 122 -4.86 -2.91 4.75
N GLY A 123 -5.65 -2.21 3.92
CA GLY A 123 -7.05 -2.50 3.67
C GLY A 123 -7.28 -3.86 3.02
N ILE A 124 -6.51 -4.22 2.00
CA ILE A 124 -6.63 -5.54 1.34
C ILE A 124 -6.25 -6.67 2.30
N ILE A 125 -5.27 -6.44 3.17
CA ILE A 125 -4.86 -7.38 4.21
C ILE A 125 -5.97 -7.57 5.25
N ALA A 126 -6.56 -6.48 5.74
CA ALA A 126 -7.65 -6.52 6.69
C ALA A 126 -8.88 -7.23 6.11
N VAL A 127 -9.22 -6.96 4.84
CA VAL A 127 -10.31 -7.63 4.12
C VAL A 127 -10.01 -9.12 3.97
N ALA A 128 -8.81 -9.51 3.55
CA ALA A 128 -8.43 -10.91 3.45
C ALA A 128 -8.61 -11.64 4.79
N ILE A 129 -8.18 -11.04 5.91
CA ILE A 129 -8.33 -11.65 7.24
C ILE A 129 -9.81 -11.73 7.69
N ALA A 130 -10.63 -10.72 7.36
CA ALA A 130 -12.04 -10.69 7.73
C ALA A 130 -12.90 -11.64 6.87
N VAL A 131 -12.57 -11.76 5.58
CA VAL A 131 -13.41 -12.45 4.58
C VAL A 131 -12.97 -13.91 4.36
N LEU A 132 -11.67 -14.23 4.38
CA LEU A 132 -11.18 -15.60 4.18
C LEU A 132 -11.82 -16.62 5.15
N PRO A 133 -12.03 -16.31 6.45
CA PRO A 133 -12.71 -17.22 7.35
C PRO A 133 -14.14 -17.56 6.92
N ALA A 134 -14.87 -16.58 6.37
CA ALA A 134 -16.22 -16.74 5.87
C ALA A 134 -16.27 -17.48 4.52
N LEU A 135 -15.23 -17.34 3.68
CA LEU A 135 -15.10 -18.04 2.40
C LEU A 135 -14.60 -19.48 2.52
N GLY A 136 -14.06 -19.88 3.68
CA GLY A 136 -13.53 -21.23 3.89
C GLY A 136 -12.26 -21.54 3.08
N ILE A 137 -11.64 -20.52 2.47
CA ILE A 137 -10.39 -20.61 1.71
C ILE A 137 -9.24 -20.38 2.70
N GLY A 138 -8.29 -21.32 2.80
CA GLY A 138 -7.16 -21.22 3.74
C GLY A 138 -7.04 -22.36 4.76
N GLY A 139 -7.56 -23.56 4.46
CA GLY A 139 -7.33 -24.74 5.29
C GLY A 139 -8.17 -24.83 6.58
N MET A 140 -9.03 -23.85 6.88
CA MET A 140 -10.00 -23.99 7.97
C MET A 140 -11.03 -25.11 7.74
N GLN A 141 -11.15 -25.64 6.52
CA GLN A 141 -11.94 -26.86 6.28
C GLN A 141 -11.31 -28.11 6.92
N LEU A 142 -9.99 -28.18 7.08
CA LEU A 142 -9.32 -29.27 7.81
C LEU A 142 -9.62 -29.21 9.33
N PHE A 143 -9.88 -28.01 9.87
CA PHE A 143 -10.31 -27.83 11.27
C PHE A 143 -11.81 -28.11 11.50
N ARG A 144 -12.61 -28.21 10.42
CA ARG A 144 -14.03 -28.60 10.54
C ARG A 144 -14.21 -30.09 10.79
N THR A 145 -13.23 -30.93 10.46
CA THR A 145 -13.31 -32.38 10.64
C THR A 145 -12.82 -32.86 12.01
N GLU A 146 -12.03 -32.07 12.75
CA GLU A 146 -11.40 -32.54 14.00
C GLU A 146 -11.82 -31.83 15.30
N SER A 147 -12.64 -30.76 15.27
CA SER A 147 -13.05 -30.11 16.53
C SER A 147 -14.52 -29.71 16.54
N SER A 148 -15.23 -30.22 17.55
CA SER A 148 -16.60 -29.85 17.92
C SER A 148 -16.70 -28.46 18.58
N ASP A 149 -15.58 -27.73 18.70
CA ASP A 149 -15.48 -26.45 19.42
C ASP A 149 -15.66 -25.27 18.44
N ARG A 150 -16.89 -25.05 17.98
CA ARG A 150 -17.27 -23.84 17.25
C ARG A 150 -17.63 -22.75 18.27
N SER A 151 -16.81 -21.71 18.43
CA SER A 151 -17.27 -20.30 18.53
C SER A 151 -16.22 -19.35 19.12
N GLU A 152 -15.55 -19.66 20.23
CA GLU A 152 -14.82 -18.61 20.98
C GLU A 152 -13.31 -18.51 20.72
N LYS A 153 -12.59 -19.59 20.38
CA LYS A 153 -11.11 -19.55 20.22
C LYS A 153 -10.63 -19.06 18.84
N ALA A 154 -11.50 -19.07 17.83
CA ALA A 154 -11.14 -18.63 16.48
C ALA A 154 -10.99 -17.11 16.38
N MET A 155 -11.89 -16.34 16.99
CA MET A 155 -11.86 -14.86 17.03
C MET A 155 -10.60 -14.26 17.69
N PRO A 156 -10.12 -14.75 18.86
CA PRO A 156 -8.88 -14.30 19.48
C PRO A 156 -7.66 -14.48 18.57
N ARG A 157 -7.59 -15.60 17.84
CA ARG A 157 -6.46 -15.91 16.95
C ARG A 157 -6.44 -15.01 15.70
N VAL A 158 -7.61 -14.73 15.12
CA VAL A 158 -7.73 -13.81 13.97
C VAL A 158 -7.29 -12.39 14.34
N ARG A 159 -7.72 -11.89 15.51
CA ARG A 159 -7.32 -10.57 16.01
C ARG A 159 -5.81 -10.49 16.29
N GLN A 160 -5.23 -11.53 16.87
CA GLN A 160 -3.78 -11.60 17.12
C GLN A 160 -2.97 -11.56 15.81
N ILE A 161 -3.38 -12.35 14.80
CA ILE A 161 -2.73 -12.36 13.49
C ILE A 161 -2.86 -10.98 12.81
N ALA A 162 -4.05 -10.39 12.81
CA ALA A 162 -4.28 -9.05 12.26
C ALA A 162 -3.41 -7.98 12.93
N THR A 163 -3.32 -8.03 14.26
CA THR A 163 -2.47 -7.10 15.03
C THR A 163 -1.00 -7.30 14.69
N GLY A 164 -0.53 -8.55 14.62
CA GLY A 164 0.84 -8.87 14.24
C GLY A 164 1.18 -8.37 12.84
N ILE A 165 0.28 -8.54 11.86
CA ILE A 165 0.50 -8.04 10.51
C ILE A 165 0.53 -6.51 10.48
N GLY A 166 -0.39 -5.84 11.19
CA GLY A 166 -0.37 -4.38 11.30
C GLY A 166 0.93 -3.84 11.90
N LEU A 167 1.47 -4.52 12.93
CA LEU A 167 2.76 -4.17 13.53
C LEU A 167 3.92 -4.36 12.55
N VAL A 168 3.95 -5.47 11.81
CA VAL A 168 4.98 -5.71 10.76
C VAL A 168 4.89 -4.63 9.68
N TYR A 169 3.70 -4.34 9.17
CA TYR A 169 3.48 -3.34 8.13
C TYR A 169 3.99 -1.95 8.56
N LEU A 170 3.61 -1.52 9.77
CA LEU A 170 4.06 -0.25 10.32
C LEU A 170 5.58 -0.24 10.56
N SER A 171 6.14 -1.32 11.10
CA SER A 171 7.58 -1.42 11.38
C SER A 171 8.41 -1.35 10.10
N LEU A 172 8.00 -2.09 9.05
CA LEU A 172 8.65 -2.03 7.74
C LEU A 172 8.52 -0.65 7.11
N THR A 173 7.36 0.02 7.26
CA THR A 173 7.17 1.40 6.78
C THR A 173 8.14 2.37 7.47
N ILE A 174 8.30 2.28 8.79
CA ILE A 174 9.23 3.13 9.55
C ILE A 174 10.67 2.85 9.12
N LEU A 175 11.07 1.58 9.02
CA LEU A 175 12.40 1.19 8.59
C LEU A 175 12.71 1.67 7.17
N ALA A 176 11.75 1.58 6.25
CA ALA A 176 11.89 2.12 4.90
C ALA A 176 12.09 3.64 4.91
N GLY A 177 11.28 4.38 5.68
CA GLY A 177 11.39 5.83 5.80
C GLY A 177 12.73 6.28 6.37
N LEU A 178 13.21 5.62 7.42
CA LEU A 178 14.53 5.91 7.99
C LEU A 178 15.66 5.59 7.00
N SER A 179 15.53 4.50 6.23
CA SER A 179 16.54 4.12 5.24
C SER A 179 16.60 5.10 4.07
N TYR A 180 15.44 5.54 3.56
CA TYR A 180 15.37 6.56 2.51
C TYR A 180 15.90 7.92 2.99
N TRP A 181 15.58 8.32 4.21
CA TRP A 181 16.10 9.56 4.80
C TRP A 181 17.61 9.50 4.97
N ALA A 182 18.15 8.38 5.48
CA ALA A 182 19.59 8.18 5.62
C ALA A 182 20.32 8.17 4.26
N ALA A 183 19.64 7.76 3.20
CA ALA A 183 20.14 7.80 1.82
C ALA A 183 19.94 9.17 1.13
N GLY A 184 19.49 10.20 1.84
CA GLY A 184 19.51 11.58 1.37
C GLY A 184 18.20 12.12 0.79
N MET A 185 17.07 11.38 0.87
CA MET A 185 15.75 12.00 0.64
C MET A 185 15.45 13.04 1.73
N THR A 186 14.68 14.07 1.41
CA THR A 186 14.11 14.92 2.46
C THR A 186 13.18 14.09 3.37
N PRO A 187 12.94 14.49 4.63
CA PRO A 187 12.04 13.76 5.52
C PRO A 187 10.64 13.55 4.93
N PHE A 188 10.16 14.50 4.13
CA PHE A 188 8.87 14.42 3.44
C PHE A 188 8.87 13.32 2.37
N GLU A 189 9.86 13.35 1.48
CA GLU A 189 9.99 12.36 0.40
C GLU A 189 10.20 10.96 0.98
N ALA A 190 11.03 10.83 2.02
CA ALA A 190 11.30 9.57 2.67
C ALA A 190 10.02 8.93 3.26
N VAL A 191 9.18 9.72 3.93
CA VAL A 191 7.88 9.25 4.44
C VAL A 191 6.94 8.90 3.29
N ALA A 192 6.82 9.76 2.28
CA ALA A 192 5.94 9.51 1.14
C ALA A 192 6.30 8.20 0.40
N HIS A 193 7.58 7.99 0.11
CA HIS A 193 8.04 6.76 -0.56
C HIS A 193 7.99 5.53 0.34
N ALA A 194 8.19 5.68 1.66
CA ALA A 194 8.02 4.54 2.57
C ALA A 194 6.59 4.01 2.57
N LEU A 195 5.60 4.92 2.58
CA LEU A 195 4.18 4.59 2.53
C LEU A 195 3.83 3.81 1.25
N THR A 196 4.35 4.25 0.10
CA THR A 196 4.02 3.71 -1.23
C THR A 196 4.85 2.48 -1.60
N THR A 197 6.07 2.34 -1.07
CA THR A 197 6.91 1.15 -1.26
C THR A 197 6.33 -0.07 -0.52
N ILE A 198 6.03 0.08 0.78
CA ILE A 198 5.60 -1.07 1.60
C ILE A 198 4.17 -1.50 1.24
N SER A 199 3.35 -0.60 0.72
CA SER A 199 2.04 -0.93 0.13
C SER A 199 2.11 -1.52 -1.28
N THR A 200 3.32 -1.69 -1.84
CA THR A 200 3.53 -2.10 -3.25
C THR A 200 2.68 -1.28 -4.22
N GLY A 201 2.65 0.05 -4.06
CA GLY A 201 1.78 0.92 -4.84
C GLY A 201 2.49 1.85 -5.83
N GLY A 202 3.72 2.28 -5.57
CA GLY A 202 4.55 2.98 -6.57
C GLY A 202 4.26 4.46 -6.82
N TYR A 203 3.37 5.12 -6.06
CA TYR A 203 3.28 6.58 -6.16
C TYR A 203 4.56 7.26 -5.66
N SER A 204 4.94 8.34 -6.35
CA SER A 204 6.11 9.15 -6.04
C SER A 204 5.76 10.64 -5.92
N THR A 205 6.68 11.39 -5.31
CA THR A 205 6.65 12.85 -5.24
C THR A 205 7.19 13.53 -6.51
N SER A 206 7.77 12.77 -7.44
CA SER A 206 8.33 13.26 -8.69
C SER A 206 7.68 12.58 -9.89
N ASP A 207 7.60 13.26 -11.04
CA ASP A 207 7.18 12.66 -12.30
C ASP A 207 8.15 11.56 -12.76
N ASN A 208 9.43 11.68 -12.41
CA ASN A 208 10.47 10.69 -12.72
C ASN A 208 10.48 9.50 -11.75
N SER A 209 9.52 9.41 -10.83
CA SER A 209 9.48 8.35 -9.82
C SER A 209 10.82 8.26 -9.04
N LEU A 210 11.27 7.05 -8.72
CA LEU A 210 12.60 6.82 -8.14
C LEU A 210 13.77 7.03 -9.12
N GLY A 211 13.49 7.37 -10.38
CA GLY A 211 14.48 7.88 -11.33
C GLY A 211 15.05 9.24 -10.93
N ASN A 212 14.39 9.98 -10.04
CA ASN A 212 14.91 11.24 -9.50
C ASN A 212 16.11 11.04 -8.54
N TRP A 213 16.35 9.82 -8.04
CA TRP A 213 17.44 9.52 -7.10
C TRP A 213 18.36 8.40 -7.62
N THR A 214 19.25 8.71 -8.56
CA THR A 214 20.15 7.73 -9.19
C THR A 214 21.42 7.45 -8.37
N ASP A 215 21.96 8.45 -7.68
CA ASP A 215 23.35 8.41 -7.19
C ASP A 215 23.48 7.91 -5.74
N ASN A 216 22.39 7.92 -4.97
CA ASN A 216 22.46 7.68 -3.52
C ASN A 216 22.10 6.24 -3.10
N GLY A 217 22.06 5.30 -4.05
CA GLY A 217 21.70 3.90 -3.77
C GLY A 217 20.23 3.66 -3.39
N ILE A 218 19.37 4.68 -3.50
CA ILE A 218 17.94 4.62 -3.16
C ILE A 218 17.21 3.51 -3.91
N GLN A 219 17.56 3.24 -5.16
CA GLN A 219 16.98 2.15 -5.94
C GLN A 219 17.24 0.76 -5.33
N TRP A 220 18.40 0.55 -4.68
CA TRP A 220 18.68 -0.71 -3.96
C TRP A 220 17.85 -0.83 -2.69
N ILE A 221 17.72 0.27 -1.95
CA ILE A 221 16.88 0.34 -0.75
C ILE A 221 15.41 0.08 -1.12
N ALA A 222 14.93 0.70 -2.18
CA ALA A 222 13.59 0.50 -2.69
C ALA A 222 13.36 -0.95 -3.13
N ALA A 223 14.30 -1.54 -3.87
CA ALA A 223 14.23 -2.94 -4.26
C ALA A 223 14.08 -3.89 -3.05
N LEU A 224 14.84 -3.66 -1.98
CA LEU A 224 14.74 -4.44 -0.75
C LEU A 224 13.36 -4.31 -0.09
N PHE A 225 12.85 -3.09 0.04
CA PHE A 225 11.57 -2.85 0.72
C PHE A 225 10.34 -3.20 -0.14
N MET A 226 10.42 -3.07 -1.48
CA MET A 226 9.40 -3.59 -2.40
C MET A 226 9.29 -5.10 -2.28
N LEU A 227 10.42 -5.81 -2.30
CA LEU A 227 10.45 -7.25 -2.10
C LEU A 227 9.88 -7.63 -0.72
N SER A 228 10.20 -6.83 0.32
CA SER A 228 9.66 -7.05 1.66
C SER A 228 8.15 -6.83 1.74
N GLY A 229 7.62 -5.84 1.03
CA GLY A 229 6.18 -5.59 0.88
C GLY A 229 5.45 -6.68 0.10
N GLY A 230 6.12 -7.27 -0.90
CA GLY A 230 5.56 -8.35 -1.73
C GLY A 230 5.56 -9.74 -1.07
N ILE A 231 6.32 -9.93 0.01
CA ILE A 231 6.30 -11.19 0.78
C ILE A 231 5.06 -11.21 1.69
N PRO A 232 4.31 -12.33 1.78
CA PRO A 232 3.13 -12.39 2.64
C PRO A 232 3.45 -12.05 4.11
N PHE A 233 2.82 -11.00 4.65
CA PHE A 233 3.13 -10.51 6.00
C PHE A 233 2.93 -11.51 7.13
N VAL A 234 2.05 -12.50 6.93
CA VAL A 234 1.87 -13.61 7.88
C VAL A 234 3.17 -14.39 8.12
N LEU A 235 4.09 -14.45 7.14
CA LEU A 235 5.37 -15.15 7.30
C LEU A 235 6.31 -14.39 8.23
N TYR A 236 6.29 -13.05 8.20
CA TYR A 236 7.04 -12.23 9.15
C TYR A 236 6.49 -12.42 10.57
N VAL A 237 5.16 -12.44 10.73
CA VAL A 237 4.53 -12.69 12.03
C VAL A 237 4.94 -14.07 12.58
N ARG A 238 4.90 -15.12 11.76
CA ARG A 238 5.34 -16.47 12.15
C ARG A 238 6.82 -16.51 12.51
N PHE A 239 7.66 -15.83 11.73
CA PHE A 239 9.09 -15.72 12.01
C PHE A 239 9.36 -15.06 13.37
N LEU A 240 8.68 -13.94 13.65
CA LEU A 240 8.78 -13.23 14.93
C LEU A 240 8.20 -14.05 16.11
N ALA A 241 7.24 -14.94 15.85
CA ALA A 241 6.71 -15.88 16.82
C ALA A 241 7.63 -17.09 17.10
N GLY A 242 8.79 -17.17 16.46
CA GLY A 242 9.82 -18.20 16.70
C GLY A 242 9.95 -19.26 15.60
N GLU A 243 9.11 -19.25 14.56
CA GLU A 243 9.24 -20.15 13.42
C GLU A 243 10.34 -19.67 12.46
N ARG A 244 11.60 -19.96 12.81
CA ARG A 244 12.80 -19.47 12.11
C ARG A 244 12.83 -19.74 10.59
N HIS A 245 12.12 -20.78 10.13
CA HIS A 245 12.06 -21.16 8.72
C HIS A 245 10.86 -20.56 7.96
N ALA A 246 10.00 -19.75 8.59
CA ALA A 246 8.80 -19.20 7.95
C ALA A 246 9.12 -18.35 6.71
N LEU A 247 10.16 -17.52 6.76
CA LEU A 247 10.63 -16.72 5.63
C LEU A 247 11.38 -17.54 4.56
N TRP A 248 11.70 -18.81 4.83
CA TRP A 248 12.33 -19.75 3.90
C TRP A 248 11.35 -20.78 3.33
N ALA A 249 10.05 -20.46 3.36
CA ALA A 249 9.01 -21.27 2.72
C ALA A 249 9.28 -21.46 1.22
N ARG A 250 8.77 -22.56 0.65
CA ARG A 250 8.95 -22.89 -0.79
C ARG A 250 8.56 -21.72 -1.71
N GLN A 251 7.46 -21.04 -1.43
CA GLN A 251 7.01 -19.88 -2.20
C GLN A 251 8.03 -18.72 -2.23
N VAL A 252 8.66 -18.41 -1.09
CA VAL A 252 9.67 -17.34 -1.01
C VAL A 252 10.93 -17.76 -1.75
N LYS A 253 11.38 -19.01 -1.57
CA LYS A 253 12.52 -19.56 -2.32
C LYS A 253 12.31 -19.53 -3.83
N THR A 254 11.12 -19.91 -4.29
CA THR A 254 10.77 -19.88 -5.71
C THR A 254 10.78 -18.44 -6.24
N LEU A 255 10.20 -17.48 -5.50
CA LEU A 255 10.23 -16.06 -5.86
C LEU A 255 11.67 -15.53 -5.96
N LEU A 256 12.50 -15.79 -4.94
CA LEU A 256 13.90 -15.34 -4.93
C LEU A 256 14.73 -15.97 -6.05
N GLY A 257 14.54 -17.27 -6.33
CA GLY A 257 15.19 -17.95 -7.43
C GLY A 257 14.76 -17.41 -8.80
N PHE A 258 13.47 -17.15 -8.97
CA PHE A 258 12.92 -16.53 -10.18
C PHE A 258 13.48 -15.12 -10.40
N LEU A 259 13.47 -14.27 -9.36
CA LEU A 259 14.05 -12.93 -9.42
C LEU A 259 15.55 -12.99 -9.75
N ALA A 260 16.32 -13.85 -9.07
CA ALA A 260 17.75 -13.99 -9.32
C ALA A 260 18.04 -14.40 -10.77
N ALA A 261 17.27 -15.33 -11.34
CA ALA A 261 17.42 -15.76 -12.73
C ALA A 261 17.16 -14.61 -13.72
N ILE A 262 16.06 -13.86 -13.55
CA ILE A 262 15.71 -12.74 -14.43
C ILE A 262 16.72 -11.60 -14.29
N ILE A 263 17.05 -11.21 -13.05
CA ILE A 263 17.97 -10.11 -12.78
C ILE A 263 19.34 -10.42 -13.38
N THR A 264 19.84 -11.66 -13.23
CA THR A 264 21.12 -12.07 -13.82
C THR A 264 21.08 -11.99 -15.34
N GLY A 265 20.02 -12.50 -15.97
CA GLY A 265 19.84 -12.43 -17.42
C GLY A 265 19.78 -11.01 -17.97
N LEU A 266 18.98 -10.13 -17.35
CA LEU A 266 18.86 -8.72 -17.73
C LEU A 266 20.14 -7.93 -17.47
N THR A 267 20.83 -8.20 -16.36
CA THR A 267 22.13 -7.57 -16.06
C THR A 267 23.15 -7.93 -17.12
N ALA A 268 23.25 -9.21 -17.49
CA ALA A 268 24.17 -9.66 -18.54
C ALA A 268 23.83 -9.03 -19.88
N TRP A 269 22.54 -9.00 -20.26
CA TRP A 269 22.11 -8.36 -21.50
C TRP A 269 22.42 -6.86 -21.55
N LEU A 270 22.10 -6.11 -20.49
CA LEU A 270 22.40 -4.67 -20.40
C LEU A 270 23.91 -4.40 -20.41
N ALA A 271 24.72 -5.18 -19.71
CA ALA A 271 26.18 -5.02 -19.73
C ALA A 271 26.79 -5.36 -21.10
N LEU A 272 26.26 -6.38 -21.78
CA LEU A 272 26.73 -6.80 -23.12
C LEU A 272 26.29 -5.85 -24.23
N SER A 273 25.26 -5.01 -24.01
CA SER A 273 24.84 -3.97 -24.96
C SER A 273 25.92 -2.88 -25.17
N GLY A 274 26.82 -2.71 -24.19
CA GLY A 274 27.83 -1.65 -24.19
C GLY A 274 27.30 -0.28 -23.73
N GLU A 275 26.00 -0.14 -23.43
CA GLU A 275 25.41 1.13 -23.00
C GLU A 275 25.61 1.44 -21.50
N TYR A 276 25.79 0.41 -20.67
CA TYR A 276 25.84 0.54 -19.20
C TYR A 276 27.07 -0.15 -18.61
N GLN A 277 27.64 0.45 -17.56
CA GLN A 277 28.60 -0.25 -16.71
C GLN A 277 27.91 -1.38 -15.95
N LEU A 278 28.66 -2.42 -15.57
CA LEU A 278 28.11 -3.61 -14.92
C LEU A 278 27.29 -3.29 -13.66
N LEU A 279 27.72 -2.32 -12.86
CA LEU A 279 27.03 -1.94 -11.63
C LEU A 279 25.70 -1.23 -11.91
N ASP A 280 25.66 -0.34 -12.91
CA ASP A 280 24.43 0.33 -13.33
C ASP A 280 23.46 -0.65 -13.98
N ALA A 281 23.96 -1.56 -14.82
CA ALA A 281 23.19 -2.64 -15.41
C ALA A 281 22.54 -3.51 -14.32
N ALA A 282 23.30 -3.89 -13.28
CA ALA A 282 22.80 -4.68 -12.16
C ALA A 282 21.75 -3.91 -11.33
N ARG A 283 21.97 -2.61 -11.10
CA ARG A 283 21.03 -1.73 -10.39
C ARG A 283 19.71 -1.63 -11.15
N PHE A 284 19.76 -1.28 -12.44
CA PHE A 284 18.55 -1.12 -13.25
C PHE A 284 17.81 -2.44 -13.44
N ALA A 285 18.52 -3.55 -13.68
CA ALA A 285 17.91 -4.86 -13.78
C ALA A 285 17.22 -5.26 -12.46
N THR A 286 17.87 -5.06 -11.32
CA THR A 286 17.31 -5.40 -10.01
C THR A 286 16.08 -4.55 -9.68
N PHE A 287 16.21 -3.22 -9.80
CA PHE A 287 15.16 -2.28 -9.45
C PHE A 287 13.89 -2.50 -10.28
N ASN A 288 14.03 -2.50 -11.61
CA ASN A 288 12.88 -2.63 -12.51
C ASN A 288 12.23 -4.02 -12.41
N THR A 289 13.03 -5.09 -12.33
CA THR A 289 12.48 -6.45 -12.20
C THR A 289 11.68 -6.58 -10.91
N ILE A 290 12.22 -6.12 -9.78
CA ILE A 290 11.51 -6.19 -8.50
C ILE A 290 10.28 -5.28 -8.52
N SER A 291 10.37 -4.06 -9.06
CA SER A 291 9.23 -3.14 -9.20
C SER A 291 8.06 -3.79 -9.94
N VAL A 292 8.33 -4.43 -11.09
CA VAL A 292 7.32 -5.10 -11.91
C VAL A 292 6.79 -6.37 -11.25
N VAL A 293 7.67 -7.25 -10.77
CA VAL A 293 7.26 -8.57 -10.23
C VAL A 293 6.52 -8.44 -8.90
N THR A 294 6.86 -7.45 -8.08
CA THR A 294 6.14 -7.14 -6.84
C THR A 294 4.91 -6.25 -7.07
N THR A 295 4.61 -5.93 -8.33
CA THR A 295 3.51 -5.05 -8.75
C THR A 295 3.55 -3.66 -8.12
N THR A 296 4.73 -3.18 -7.70
CA THR A 296 4.88 -1.85 -7.11
C THR A 296 4.73 -0.75 -8.16
N GLY A 297 5.41 -0.88 -9.30
CA GLY A 297 5.23 0.04 -10.43
C GLY A 297 5.84 1.44 -10.25
N TYR A 298 6.94 1.56 -9.52
CA TYR A 298 7.82 2.74 -9.59
C TYR A 298 8.47 2.88 -10.96
#